data_AF-A0A0P1G1C0-F1
#
_entry.id   AF-A0A0P1G1C0-F1
#
_cell.length_a   1.000
_cell.length_b   1.000
_cell.length_c   1.000
_cell.angle_alpha   90.00
_cell.angle_beta   90.00
_cell.angle_gamma   90.00
#
_symmetry.space_group_name_H-M   'P 1'
#
loop_
_entity.id
_entity.type
_entity.pdbx_description
1 polymer ?
#
loop_
_entity_poly.entity_id
_entity_poly.type
_entity_poly.pdbx_seq_one_letter_code
_entity_poly.pdbx_strand_id
1 'polypeptide(L)'
;MTTAFGPLIPLCLMLLALPAAAQEDSHDHDHIEDCPPFAWGAQIDPGTQTYSEEIIAGFDDGRIVMKVTFDALSGPYAKRLMFLELIDYCVLRAVSVGSYPARVQQTPDTPWHVDFYEADNRTTLATLPAPPPADTVEAQAIELFLNVDIPALPPLAPTGDQMSDN
;
A
#
# COMPACT_ATOMS: atom_id res chain seq x y z
N MET A 1 25.95 -11.01 -84.24
CA MET A 1 24.96 -11.80 -83.48
C MET A 1 25.62 -12.06 -82.14
N THR A 2 25.21 -11.53 -80.98
CA THR A 2 23.88 -11.19 -80.47
C THR A 2 24.06 -10.14 -79.36
N THR A 3 23.14 -9.19 -79.27
CA THR A 3 23.01 -8.13 -78.26
C THR A 3 22.50 -8.67 -76.91
N ALA A 4 22.80 -7.98 -75.80
CA ALA A 4 21.82 -7.31 -74.92
C ALA A 4 22.19 -7.21 -73.40
N PHE A 5 21.57 -6.21 -72.75
CA PHE A 5 21.37 -5.95 -71.31
C PHE A 5 22.57 -5.45 -70.51
N GLY A 6 22.56 -4.31 -69.78
CA GLY A 6 21.56 -3.29 -69.44
C GLY A 6 22.19 -2.42 -68.31
N PRO A 7 21.95 -1.10 -68.23
CA PRO A 7 22.60 -0.27 -67.21
C PRO A 7 21.94 -0.42 -65.83
N LEU A 8 22.80 -0.46 -64.82
CA LEU A 8 22.49 -0.51 -63.38
C LEU A 8 21.59 0.65 -62.94
N ILE A 9 20.55 0.29 -62.20
CA ILE A 9 19.60 1.18 -61.51
C ILE A 9 20.36 1.96 -60.42
N PRO A 10 20.28 3.30 -60.35
CA PRO A 10 20.74 4.03 -59.19
C PRO A 10 19.75 3.90 -58.03
N LEU A 11 20.24 3.29 -56.95
CA LEU A 11 19.63 3.16 -55.64
C LEU A 11 19.51 4.56 -54.99
N CYS A 12 18.39 5.25 -55.18
CA CYS A 12 18.04 6.41 -54.35
C CYS A 12 17.22 5.94 -53.14
N LEU A 13 17.93 5.71 -52.03
CA LEU A 13 17.37 5.65 -50.68
C LEU A 13 16.71 7.00 -50.36
N MET A 14 15.38 7.05 -50.45
CA MET A 14 14.64 8.14 -49.81
C MET A 14 14.61 7.87 -48.30
N LEU A 15 15.45 8.61 -47.58
CA LEU A 15 15.36 8.77 -46.14
C LEU A 15 14.00 9.43 -45.81
N LEU A 16 13.06 8.65 -45.31
CA LEU A 16 11.89 9.14 -44.60
C LEU A 16 12.37 9.72 -43.26
N ALA A 17 12.68 11.01 -43.25
CA ALA A 17 12.80 11.77 -42.01
C ALA A 17 11.38 12.06 -41.50
N LEU A 18 10.88 11.20 -40.62
CA LEU A 18 9.76 11.56 -39.76
C LEU A 18 10.29 12.56 -38.72
N PRO A 19 9.74 13.78 -38.60
CA PRO A 19 9.89 14.54 -37.38
C PRO A 19 9.03 13.85 -36.31
N ALA A 20 9.69 13.06 -35.47
CA ALA A 20 9.20 12.73 -34.15
C ALA A 20 9.09 14.04 -33.35
N ALA A 21 7.90 14.61 -33.33
CA ALA A 21 7.46 15.45 -32.24
C ALA A 21 6.40 14.65 -31.49
N ALA A 22 6.87 13.66 -30.72
CA ALA A 22 6.15 13.31 -29.51
C ALA A 22 6.18 14.60 -28.68
N GLN A 23 5.05 15.31 -28.65
CA GLN A 23 4.78 16.21 -27.54
C GLN A 23 4.76 15.30 -26.33
N GLU A 24 5.88 15.26 -25.62
CA GLU A 24 5.89 14.89 -24.21
C GLU A 24 4.95 15.88 -23.55
N ASP A 25 3.71 15.44 -23.36
CA ASP A 25 2.80 15.99 -22.40
C ASP A 25 3.50 15.80 -21.06
N SER A 26 4.34 16.78 -20.71
CA SER A 26 4.96 16.91 -19.41
C SER A 26 3.83 16.97 -18.40
N HIS A 27 3.41 15.80 -17.95
CA HIS A 27 2.60 15.66 -16.76
C HIS A 27 3.46 16.24 -15.65
N ASP A 28 3.14 17.48 -15.34
CA ASP A 28 3.54 18.24 -14.18
C ASP A 28 3.15 17.39 -12.96
N HIS A 29 4.04 16.47 -12.57
CA HIS A 29 3.90 15.59 -11.42
C HIS A 29 4.51 16.25 -10.17
N ASP A 30 4.50 17.58 -10.11
CA ASP A 30 5.12 18.40 -9.06
C ASP A 30 4.30 18.45 -7.74
N HIS A 31 3.26 17.63 -7.58
CA HIS A 31 2.44 17.65 -6.36
C HIS A 31 2.80 16.57 -5.32
N ILE A 32 3.77 15.70 -5.59
CA ILE A 32 4.22 14.70 -4.60
C ILE A 32 5.11 15.30 -3.50
N GLU A 33 5.64 16.51 -3.69
CA GLU A 33 6.59 17.14 -2.74
C GLU A 33 5.95 17.86 -1.55
N ASP A 34 4.62 18.04 -1.53
CA ASP A 34 3.93 18.83 -0.49
C ASP A 34 3.23 17.99 0.60
N CYS A 35 3.42 16.67 0.63
CA CYS A 35 2.80 15.85 1.65
C CYS A 35 3.34 16.17 3.06
N PRO A 36 2.47 16.35 4.07
CA PRO A 36 2.92 16.47 5.45
C PRO A 36 3.82 15.29 5.83
N PRO A 37 5.01 15.54 6.41
CA PRO A 37 5.91 14.46 6.75
C PRO A 37 5.36 13.64 7.93
N PHE A 38 5.44 12.30 7.83
CA PHE A 38 5.19 11.41 8.96
C PHE A 38 6.46 11.22 9.76
N ALA A 39 6.44 11.58 11.05
CA ALA A 39 7.55 11.28 11.96
C ALA A 39 7.82 9.76 12.07
N TRP A 40 6.80 8.94 11.79
CA TRP A 40 6.82 7.48 11.90
C TRP A 40 7.05 6.76 10.57
N GLY A 41 7.47 7.46 9.50
CA GLY A 41 7.57 6.90 8.14
C GLY A 41 8.29 5.54 8.06
N ALA A 42 9.35 5.33 8.84
CA ALA A 42 10.07 4.05 8.89
C ALA A 42 9.31 2.89 9.57
N GLN A 43 8.24 3.16 10.32
CA GLN A 43 7.37 2.15 10.95
C GLN A 43 6.11 1.87 10.13
N ILE A 44 5.76 2.81 9.25
CA ILE A 44 4.70 2.66 8.25
C ILE A 44 5.26 1.90 7.04
N ASP A 45 6.51 2.16 6.64
CA ASP A 45 7.21 1.38 5.63
C ASP A 45 7.80 0.08 6.24
N PRO A 46 7.28 -1.11 5.92
CA PRO A 46 7.84 -2.36 6.43
C PRO A 46 9.20 -2.73 5.83
N GLY A 47 9.64 -2.02 4.78
CA GLY A 47 10.84 -2.34 4.02
C GLY A 47 10.61 -3.49 3.04
N THR A 48 11.41 -4.56 3.14
CA THR A 48 11.47 -5.63 2.13
C THR A 48 10.30 -6.61 2.26
N GLN A 49 9.09 -6.16 1.91
CA GLN A 49 7.89 -6.98 1.72
C GLN A 49 7.28 -6.68 0.35
N THR A 50 6.82 -7.71 -0.34
CA THR A 50 5.93 -7.55 -1.49
C THR A 50 4.51 -7.29 -1.00
N TYR A 51 3.75 -6.51 -1.75
CA TYR A 51 2.41 -6.08 -1.39
C TYR A 51 1.50 -5.90 -2.60
N SER A 52 0.19 -5.89 -2.34
CA SER A 52 -0.84 -5.46 -3.27
C SER A 52 -1.67 -4.33 -2.65
N GLU A 53 -2.17 -3.44 -3.49
CA GLU A 53 -2.96 -2.27 -3.09
C GLU A 53 -4.36 -2.35 -3.69
N GLU A 54 -5.35 -1.91 -2.92
CA GLU A 54 -6.75 -1.84 -3.33
C GLU A 54 -7.39 -0.60 -2.71
N ILE A 55 -8.09 0.21 -3.52
CA ILE A 55 -8.93 1.29 -2.99
C ILE A 55 -10.24 0.67 -2.52
N ILE A 56 -10.50 0.76 -1.21
CA ILE A 56 -11.67 0.13 -0.57
C ILE A 56 -12.75 1.12 -0.18
N ALA A 57 -12.43 2.42 -0.12
CA ALA A 57 -13.40 3.48 0.10
C ALA A 57 -12.95 4.80 -0.53
N GLY A 58 -13.91 5.65 -0.87
CA GLY A 58 -13.70 7.03 -1.29
C GLY A 58 -14.70 7.95 -0.59
N PHE A 59 -14.29 9.18 -0.32
CA PHE A 59 -15.09 10.20 0.36
C PHE A 59 -15.33 11.40 -0.57
N ASP A 60 -16.40 12.15 -0.30
CA ASP A 60 -16.82 13.28 -1.15
C ASP A 60 -15.82 14.45 -1.19
N ASP A 61 -14.91 14.51 -0.21
CA ASP A 61 -13.86 15.53 -0.08
C ASP A 61 -12.54 15.13 -0.80
N GLY A 62 -12.57 14.06 -1.60
CA GLY A 62 -11.40 13.58 -2.35
C GLY A 62 -10.50 12.64 -1.56
N ARG A 63 -10.77 12.40 -0.27
CA ARG A 63 -10.06 11.38 0.48
C ARG A 63 -10.39 9.98 -0.04
N ILE A 64 -9.43 9.07 0.08
CA ILE A 64 -9.62 7.64 -0.17
C ILE A 64 -9.07 6.80 0.96
N VAL A 65 -9.56 5.57 1.10
CA VAL A 65 -8.94 4.54 1.92
C VAL A 65 -8.32 3.49 1.00
N MET A 66 -7.00 3.35 1.08
CA MET A 66 -6.25 2.31 0.40
C MET A 66 -5.89 1.21 1.37
N LYS A 67 -6.26 -0.03 1.02
CA LYS A 67 -5.82 -1.24 1.69
C LYS A 67 -4.54 -1.74 1.04
N VAL A 68 -3.52 -1.95 1.85
CA VAL A 68 -2.25 -2.58 1.47
C VAL A 68 -2.19 -3.94 2.14
N THR A 69 -2.14 -4.99 1.33
CA THR A 69 -1.95 -6.37 1.81
C THR A 69 -0.54 -6.79 1.53
N PHE A 70 0.21 -7.08 2.58
CA PHE A 70 1.59 -7.55 2.47
C PHE A 70 1.62 -9.07 2.45
N ASP A 71 2.57 -9.64 1.70
CA ASP A 71 2.77 -11.08 1.61
C ASP A 71 3.39 -11.65 2.90
N ALA A 72 4.47 -12.42 2.77
CA ALA A 72 5.17 -12.97 3.92
C ALA A 72 5.72 -11.84 4.80
N LEU A 73 5.61 -12.02 6.11
CA LEU A 73 6.16 -11.09 7.08
C LEU A 73 7.69 -11.08 6.99
N SER A 74 8.24 -9.91 6.71
CA SER A 74 9.67 -9.68 6.51
C SER A 74 10.01 -8.23 6.89
N GLY A 75 11.26 -7.98 7.24
CA GLY A 75 11.74 -6.66 7.62
C GLY A 75 11.60 -6.31 9.12
N PRO A 76 12.10 -5.14 9.51
CA PRO A 76 12.13 -4.70 10.91
C PRO A 76 10.74 -4.35 11.46
N TYR A 77 9.80 -3.94 10.61
CA TYR A 77 8.44 -3.55 11.01
C TYR A 77 7.39 -4.32 10.20
N ALA A 78 7.52 -5.65 10.17
CA ALA A 78 6.72 -6.52 9.32
C ALA A 78 5.21 -6.30 9.53
N LYS A 79 4.52 -5.97 8.45
CA LYS A 79 3.07 -5.75 8.39
C LYS A 79 2.42 -6.86 7.59
N ARG A 80 1.18 -7.17 7.94
CA ARG A 80 0.31 -8.06 7.15
C ARG A 80 -0.75 -7.26 6.41
N LEU A 81 -1.30 -6.25 7.08
CA LEU A 81 -2.31 -5.34 6.53
C LEU A 81 -1.97 -3.92 6.94
N MET A 82 -2.29 -2.98 6.06
CA MET A 82 -2.29 -1.57 6.35
C MET A 82 -3.45 -0.90 5.62
N PHE A 83 -4.06 0.08 6.26
CA PHE A 83 -5.10 0.91 5.69
C PHE A 83 -4.59 2.34 5.76
N LEU A 84 -4.50 2.99 4.61
CA LEU A 84 -4.01 4.34 4.46
C LEU A 84 -5.19 5.24 4.12
N GLU A 85 -5.43 6.26 4.92
CA GLU A 85 -6.25 7.37 4.49
C GLU A 85 -5.36 8.34 3.71
N LEU A 86 -5.74 8.63 2.46
CA LEU A 86 -4.97 9.47 1.54
C LEU A 86 -5.83 10.64 1.04
N ILE A 87 -5.20 11.78 0.77
CA ILE A 87 -5.75 12.84 -0.09
C ILE A 87 -4.66 13.24 -1.09
N ASP A 88 -4.96 13.26 -2.39
CA ASP A 88 -3.97 13.54 -3.44
C ASP A 88 -2.68 12.70 -3.31
N TYR A 89 -2.83 11.43 -2.90
CA TYR A 89 -1.75 10.48 -2.59
C TYR A 89 -0.87 10.82 -1.38
N CYS A 90 -1.17 11.90 -0.65
CA CYS A 90 -0.57 12.17 0.64
C CYS A 90 -1.26 11.35 1.72
N VAL A 91 -0.48 10.60 2.49
CA VAL A 91 -0.97 9.91 3.68
C VAL A 91 -1.44 10.95 4.69
N LEU A 92 -2.61 10.75 5.26
CA LEU A 92 -3.15 11.57 6.36
C LEU A 92 -3.06 10.80 7.68
N ARG A 93 -3.52 9.56 7.64
CA ARG A 93 -3.55 8.63 8.76
C ARG A 93 -3.34 7.22 8.26
N ALA A 94 -2.90 6.32 9.14
CA ALA A 94 -2.77 4.91 8.82
C ALA A 94 -3.23 4.02 9.97
N VAL A 95 -3.82 2.88 9.65
CA VAL A 95 -4.01 1.76 10.58
C VAL A 95 -3.16 0.61 10.08
N SER A 96 -2.31 0.02 10.92
CA SER A 96 -1.51 -1.13 10.55
C SER A 96 -1.79 -2.33 11.45
N VAL A 97 -1.69 -3.53 10.87
CA VAL A 97 -1.68 -4.80 11.58
C VAL A 97 -0.36 -5.51 11.27
N GLY A 98 0.41 -5.79 12.31
CA GLY A 98 1.70 -6.45 12.15
C GLY A 98 2.36 -6.74 13.48
N SER A 99 3.65 -7.09 13.45
CA SER A 99 4.44 -7.30 14.66
C SER A 99 5.55 -6.24 14.77
N TYR A 100 5.74 -5.65 15.95
CA TYR A 100 6.81 -4.69 16.23
C TYR A 100 8.19 -5.35 16.45
N PRO A 101 9.30 -4.59 16.39
CA PRO A 101 10.55 -5.07 15.81
C PRO A 101 11.24 -6.07 16.69
N ALA A 102 11.63 -7.22 16.12
CA ALA A 102 12.75 -7.98 16.64
C ALA A 102 13.25 -9.04 15.65
N ARG A 103 13.64 -8.68 14.41
CA ARG A 103 14.28 -9.67 13.51
C ARG A 103 13.47 -10.99 13.46
N VAL A 104 12.13 -10.87 13.45
CA VAL A 104 11.27 -11.94 13.94
C VAL A 104 11.01 -12.90 12.79
N GLN A 105 11.60 -14.08 12.84
CA GLN A 105 10.84 -15.25 12.37
C GLN A 105 9.61 -15.29 13.27
N GLN A 106 8.41 -15.06 12.72
CA GLN A 106 7.17 -15.17 13.48
C GLN A 106 7.18 -16.46 14.28
N THR A 107 7.23 -16.32 15.61
CA THR A 107 6.95 -17.43 16.50
C THR A 107 5.46 -17.41 16.80
N PRO A 108 4.86 -18.56 17.17
CA PRO A 108 3.46 -18.61 17.59
C PRO A 108 3.11 -17.62 18.73
N ASP A 109 4.11 -17.22 19.54
CA ASP A 109 3.93 -16.32 20.69
C ASP A 109 4.19 -14.85 20.35
N THR A 110 4.52 -14.51 19.10
CA THR A 110 4.77 -13.13 18.71
C THR A 110 3.45 -12.35 18.74
N PRO A 111 3.33 -11.30 19.60
CA PRO A 111 2.11 -10.53 19.64
C PRO A 111 1.90 -9.73 18.35
N TRP A 112 0.64 -9.63 17.98
CA TRP A 112 0.17 -8.79 16.88
C TRP A 112 -0.24 -7.44 17.43
N HIS A 113 0.22 -6.37 16.82
CA HIS A 113 -0.15 -5.01 17.15
C HIS A 113 -1.08 -4.46 16.09
N VAL A 114 -2.13 -3.80 16.56
CA VAL A 114 -2.96 -2.92 15.74
C VAL A 114 -2.64 -1.50 16.16
N ASP A 115 -2.12 -0.72 15.22
CA ASP A 115 -1.62 0.62 15.50
C ASP A 115 -2.26 1.63 14.59
N PHE A 116 -2.55 2.78 15.16
CA PHE A 116 -3.03 3.97 14.47
C PHE A 116 -1.93 5.02 14.45
N TYR A 117 -1.70 5.56 13.26
CA TYR A 117 -0.68 6.57 12.99
C TYR A 117 -1.35 7.84 12.47
N GLU A 118 -0.92 8.96 13.03
CA GLU A 118 -1.16 10.30 12.55
C GLU A 118 0.22 10.93 12.25
N ALA A 119 0.24 12.13 11.67
CA ALA A 119 1.50 12.77 11.26
C ALA A 119 2.54 12.88 12.40
N ASP A 120 2.08 13.19 13.61
CA ASP A 120 2.88 13.41 14.81
C ASP A 120 2.65 12.39 15.95
N ASN A 121 1.64 11.53 15.82
CA ASN A 121 1.24 10.62 16.89
C ASN A 121 1.15 9.15 16.43
N ARG A 122 1.41 8.23 17.37
CA ARG A 122 1.21 6.80 17.20
C ARG A 122 0.54 6.22 18.42
N THR A 123 -0.61 5.60 18.22
CA THR A 123 -1.39 4.96 19.27
C THR A 123 -1.54 3.46 18.97
N THR A 124 -1.12 2.60 19.91
CA THR A 124 -1.45 1.17 19.81
C THR A 124 -2.89 0.97 20.24
N LEU A 125 -3.75 0.58 19.29
CA LEU A 125 -5.17 0.32 19.50
C LEU A 125 -5.41 -1.04 20.17
N ALA A 126 -4.59 -2.04 19.84
CA ALA A 126 -4.64 -3.36 20.46
C ALA A 126 -3.31 -4.11 20.38
N THR A 127 -3.15 -5.05 21.32
CA THR A 127 -2.14 -6.11 21.25
C THR A 127 -2.87 -7.45 21.36
N LEU A 128 -2.69 -8.31 20.37
CA LEU A 128 -3.48 -9.52 20.15
C LEU A 128 -2.57 -10.76 20.11
N PRO A 129 -3.03 -11.91 20.62
CA PRO A 129 -2.26 -13.15 20.57
C PRO A 129 -2.27 -13.82 19.18
N ALA A 130 -3.16 -13.37 18.29
CA ALA A 130 -3.35 -13.91 16.95
C ALA A 130 -3.71 -12.78 15.98
N PRO A 131 -3.48 -12.96 14.66
CA PRO A 131 -3.87 -11.95 13.68
C PRO A 131 -5.39 -11.79 13.66
N PRO A 132 -5.92 -10.56 13.71
CA PRO A 132 -7.35 -10.31 13.56
C PRO A 132 -7.82 -10.61 12.14
N PRO A 133 -9.11 -10.96 11.92
CA PRO A 133 -9.68 -11.09 10.59
C PRO A 133 -9.58 -9.78 9.80
N ALA A 134 -9.24 -9.86 8.50
CA ALA A 134 -9.02 -8.68 7.66
C ALA A 134 -10.24 -7.76 7.61
N ASP A 135 -11.43 -8.32 7.39
CA ASP A 135 -12.69 -7.57 7.28
C ASP A 135 -13.05 -6.81 8.56
N THR A 136 -12.65 -7.36 9.72
CA THR A 136 -12.88 -6.70 11.02
C THR A 136 -12.02 -5.45 11.15
N VAL A 137 -10.74 -5.55 10.80
CA VAL A 137 -9.83 -4.39 10.88
C VAL A 137 -10.18 -3.37 9.81
N GLU A 138 -10.58 -3.81 8.62
CA GLU A 138 -11.01 -2.94 7.55
C GLU A 138 -12.20 -2.05 7.96
N ALA A 139 -13.26 -2.66 8.50
CA ALA A 139 -14.43 -1.92 8.97
C ALA A 139 -14.05 -0.92 10.08
N GLN A 140 -13.18 -1.32 11.00
CA GLN A 140 -12.69 -0.45 12.08
C GLN A 140 -11.80 0.68 11.56
N ALA A 141 -10.93 0.43 10.59
CA ALA A 141 -10.10 1.46 9.98
C ALA A 141 -10.97 2.51 9.27
N ILE A 142 -11.97 2.06 8.49
CA ILE A 142 -12.93 2.96 7.84
C ILE A 142 -13.68 3.77 8.91
N GLU A 143 -14.16 3.14 9.98
CA GLU A 143 -14.84 3.83 11.07
C GLU A 143 -13.95 4.87 11.77
N LEU A 144 -12.67 4.55 12.03
CA LEU A 144 -11.67 5.46 12.57
C LEU A 144 -11.36 6.64 11.63
N PHE A 145 -11.38 6.41 10.32
CA PHE A 145 -11.15 7.49 9.36
C PHE A 145 -12.39 8.38 9.20
N LEU A 146 -13.59 7.81 9.37
CA LEU A 146 -14.86 8.53 9.39
C LEU A 146 -15.10 9.33 10.68
N ASN A 147 -14.69 8.79 11.84
CA ASN A 147 -14.99 9.33 13.17
C ASN A 147 -13.73 9.81 13.89
N VAL A 148 -13.78 11.01 14.47
CA VAL A 148 -12.66 11.57 15.25
C VAL A 148 -12.62 11.02 16.69
N ASP A 149 -13.67 10.33 17.15
CA ASP A 149 -13.78 9.72 18.48
C ASP A 149 -13.58 8.19 18.39
N ILE A 150 -12.54 7.69 19.06
CA ILE A 150 -12.08 6.29 18.99
C ILE A 150 -12.65 5.47 20.16
N PRO A 151 -13.60 4.53 19.96
CA PRO A 151 -13.82 3.45 20.91
C PRO A 151 -12.66 2.44 20.84
N ALA A 152 -12.18 1.98 21.99
CA ALA A 152 -11.18 0.92 22.06
C ALA A 152 -11.66 -0.33 21.31
N LEU A 153 -10.73 -1.03 20.65
CA LEU A 153 -11.04 -2.29 19.97
C LEU A 153 -11.68 -3.26 20.97
N PRO A 154 -12.85 -3.84 20.66
CA PRO A 154 -13.41 -4.86 21.52
C PRO A 154 -12.42 -6.02 21.62
N PRO A 155 -12.19 -6.58 22.82
CA PRO A 155 -11.35 -7.75 22.95
C PRO A 155 -11.91 -8.86 22.06
N LEU A 156 -11.04 -9.52 21.30
CA LEU A 156 -11.43 -10.69 20.50
C LEU A 156 -12.11 -11.69 21.44
N ALA A 157 -13.37 -12.00 21.17
CA ALA A 157 -14.06 -13.06 21.88
C ALA A 157 -13.21 -14.34 21.73
N PRO A 158 -12.97 -15.10 22.81
CA PRO A 158 -12.36 -16.40 22.65
C PRO A 158 -13.27 -17.17 21.69
N THR A 159 -12.71 -17.64 20.58
CA THR A 159 -13.34 -18.63 19.72
C THR A 159 -13.64 -19.82 20.62
N GLY A 160 -14.88 -19.87 21.10
CA GLY A 160 -15.35 -20.90 21.98
C GLY A 160 -15.47 -22.19 21.20
N ASP A 161 -14.37 -22.92 21.08
CA ASP A 161 -14.41 -24.37 21.13
C ASP A 161 -14.86 -24.76 22.55
N GLN A 162 -16.17 -24.71 22.78
CA GLN A 162 -16.81 -25.60 23.73
C GLN A 162 -17.39 -26.77 22.94
N MET A 163 -16.47 -27.57 22.38
CA MET A 163 -16.69 -29.00 22.33
C MET A 163 -16.45 -29.49 23.76
N SER A 164 -17.52 -29.80 24.47
CA SER A 164 -17.45 -30.59 25.70
C SER A 164 -18.70 -31.46 25.73
N ASP A 165 -18.43 -32.74 25.55
CA ASP A 165 -19.35 -33.86 25.60
C ASP A 165 -20.23 -33.84 26.86
N ASN A 166 -21.53 -34.08 26.68
CA ASN A 166 -22.32 -35.05 27.44
C ASN A 166 -23.67 -35.32 26.75
#